data_AF-A0A9N9UJ89-F1
#
_entry.id   AF-A0A9N9UJ89-F1
#
_cell.length_a   1.000
_cell.length_b   1.000
_cell.length_c   1.000
_cell.angle_alpha   90.00
_cell.angle_beta   90.00
_cell.angle_gamma   90.00
#
_symmetry.space_group_name_H-M   'P 1'
#
loop_
_entity.id
_entity.type
_entity.pdbx_description
1 polymer ?
#
loop_
_entity_poly.entity_id
_entity_poly.type
_entity_poly.pdbx_seq_one_letter_code
_entity_poly.pdbx_strand_id
1 'polypeptide(L)'
;MSRFVQLPVPVGRRVGSALSGSATASASVVSKTPRRNIPEDAISNPHHVTRNGKLVRFKNPYASFSHDINPFIVARAMLWPALTGKRKFPDTSNPGIRVLKPQWPSGHESSNKLRATWLGHACYYVEFPSGLRVLYDPVFEERCSPLPFMGPKRYTPAPCTAKEIPLVDIVVISHSHYDHLSIRTVQALKDHHPHAHFLVPLGLESWFRHRGFKNVTEFDWWEDAELTVHTDDGEITAKVSCLPAQHATARSLFDENKTLWSSFAITSGGKSVWFAGDTGYRGIKENPTGAGYDADFSHLPHNPQFEQIGKLRGPFDLGLIPIGAYSPRLAFSAVHGNPYDAVEIFKDTKCQRAMGIHWGAWALTMEEVLDPPRLLKDALRRSGIAEQGVFDVCDIGESREF
;
A
#
# COMPACT_ATOMS: atom_id res chain seq x y z
N MET A 1 -65.21 34.50 -39.65
CA MET A 1 -64.54 34.96 -38.41
C MET A 1 -63.51 33.92 -37.99
N SER A 2 -62.24 34.24 -38.21
CA SER A 2 -61.09 33.34 -38.09
C SER A 2 -60.88 32.84 -36.67
N ARG A 3 -60.81 31.51 -36.48
CA ARG A 3 -60.30 30.88 -35.25
C ARG A 3 -58.98 30.20 -35.58
N PHE A 4 -57.90 30.76 -35.05
CA PHE A 4 -56.57 30.20 -35.06
C PHE A 4 -56.51 28.97 -34.12
N VAL A 5 -55.83 27.93 -34.59
CA VAL A 5 -55.60 26.66 -33.91
C VAL A 5 -54.51 26.87 -32.83
N GLN A 6 -54.84 26.57 -31.58
CA GLN A 6 -53.89 26.48 -30.46
C GLN A 6 -53.27 25.07 -30.41
N LEU A 7 -51.94 24.98 -30.48
CA LEU A 7 -51.18 23.77 -30.14
C LEU A 7 -50.95 23.73 -28.61
N PRO A 8 -51.09 22.58 -27.93
CA PRO A 8 -50.75 22.47 -26.50
C PRO A 8 -49.25 22.32 -26.28
N VAL A 9 -48.75 23.05 -25.28
CA VAL A 9 -47.40 22.98 -24.70
C VAL A 9 -47.25 21.68 -23.89
N PRO A 10 -46.14 20.92 -24.00
CA PRO A 10 -45.93 19.74 -23.16
C PRO A 10 -45.57 20.14 -21.73
N VAL A 11 -46.27 19.52 -20.78
CA VAL A 11 -46.01 19.61 -19.34
C VAL A 11 -44.64 18.99 -19.03
N GLY A 12 -43.72 19.81 -18.54
CA GLY A 12 -42.42 19.34 -18.06
C GLY A 12 -42.57 18.41 -16.85
N ARG A 13 -42.16 17.14 -17.01
CA ARG A 13 -41.90 16.25 -15.87
C ARG A 13 -40.66 16.77 -15.14
N ARG A 14 -40.87 17.27 -13.91
CA ARG A 14 -39.79 17.45 -12.94
C ARG A 14 -39.18 16.08 -12.66
N VAL A 15 -37.98 15.85 -13.18
CA VAL A 15 -37.10 14.79 -12.68
C VAL A 15 -36.62 15.28 -11.32
N GLY A 16 -37.14 14.68 -10.25
CA GLY A 16 -36.62 14.92 -8.92
C GLY A 16 -35.16 14.48 -8.88
N SER A 17 -34.25 15.42 -8.67
CA SER A 17 -32.89 15.11 -8.25
C SER A 17 -32.99 14.40 -6.91
N ALA A 18 -32.68 13.12 -6.86
CA ALA A 18 -32.33 12.47 -5.61
C ALA A 18 -31.08 13.18 -5.10
N LEU A 19 -31.26 14.10 -4.16
CA LEU A 19 -30.20 14.57 -3.29
C LEU A 19 -29.76 13.35 -2.49
N SER A 20 -28.66 12.71 -2.90
CA SER A 20 -27.96 11.75 -2.07
C SER A 20 -27.58 12.48 -0.78
N GLY A 21 -28.21 12.10 0.33
CA GLY A 21 -27.82 12.56 1.65
C GLY A 21 -26.32 12.29 1.82
N SER A 22 -25.54 13.35 2.02
CA SER A 22 -24.17 13.23 2.48
C SER A 22 -24.22 12.56 3.85
N ALA A 23 -23.90 11.26 3.93
CA ALA A 23 -23.67 10.61 5.21
C ALA A 23 -22.53 11.37 5.91
N THR A 24 -22.83 12.03 7.02
CA THR A 24 -21.88 12.85 7.76
C THR A 24 -21.18 11.99 8.80
N ALA A 25 -20.25 11.15 8.34
CA ALA A 25 -19.28 10.54 9.26
C ALA A 25 -18.50 11.67 9.96
N SER A 26 -18.54 11.71 11.29
CA SER A 26 -17.88 12.73 12.10
C SER A 26 -16.74 12.11 12.92
N ALA A 27 -15.59 12.79 12.86
CA ALA A 27 -14.37 12.61 13.66
C ALA A 27 -13.96 11.18 14.04
N SER A 28 -12.83 10.71 13.50
CA SER A 28 -12.16 9.55 14.08
C SER A 28 -11.45 9.92 15.38
N VAL A 29 -11.76 9.21 16.47
CA VAL A 29 -10.97 9.29 17.72
C VAL A 29 -9.95 8.17 17.69
N VAL A 30 -8.67 8.49 17.90
CA VAL A 30 -7.59 7.50 17.96
C VAL A 30 -6.96 7.54 19.34
N SER A 31 -7.01 6.40 20.03
CA SER A 31 -6.39 6.21 21.34
C SER A 31 -5.21 5.26 21.20
N LYS A 32 -3.99 5.81 21.23
CA LYS A 32 -2.78 5.00 21.18
C LYS A 32 -2.55 4.30 22.51
N THR A 33 -2.24 3.02 22.43
CA THR A 33 -1.76 2.24 23.56
C THR A 33 -0.23 2.17 23.53
N PRO A 34 0.45 2.15 24.70
CA PRO A 34 1.89 1.94 24.74
C PRO A 34 2.27 0.61 24.06
N ARG A 35 3.50 0.52 23.55
CA ARG A 35 4.03 -0.72 22.97
C ARG A 35 3.84 -1.89 23.93
N ARG A 36 3.01 -2.84 23.54
CA ARG A 36 2.70 -4.06 24.29
C ARG A 36 2.84 -5.26 23.37
N ASN A 37 3.23 -6.39 23.93
CA ASN A 37 3.44 -7.64 23.18
C ASN A 37 4.33 -7.42 21.95
N ILE A 38 5.53 -6.87 22.21
CA ILE A 38 6.59 -6.67 21.21
C ILE A 38 7.53 -7.89 21.20
N PRO A 39 8.26 -8.14 20.11
CA PRO A 39 9.29 -9.18 20.08
C PRO A 39 10.36 -8.98 21.16
N GLU A 40 10.84 -10.07 21.76
CA GLU A 40 11.85 -10.05 22.82
C GLU A 40 13.15 -9.35 22.40
N ASP A 41 13.51 -9.49 21.13
CA ASP A 41 14.71 -8.91 20.53
C ASP A 41 14.51 -7.47 20.02
N ALA A 42 13.29 -6.93 20.04
CA ALA A 42 13.03 -5.56 19.57
C ALA A 42 13.75 -4.51 20.43
N ILE A 43 14.00 -4.80 21.71
CA ILE A 43 14.74 -3.90 22.62
C ILE A 43 16.25 -3.94 22.31
N SER A 44 16.81 -5.13 22.07
CA SER A 44 18.23 -5.30 21.76
C SER A 44 18.59 -4.90 20.34
N ASN A 45 17.61 -4.86 19.43
CA ASN A 45 17.77 -4.48 18.02
C ASN A 45 16.97 -3.20 17.67
N PRO A 46 17.32 -2.03 18.24
CA PRO A 46 16.55 -0.81 18.00
C PRO A 46 16.71 -0.31 16.56
N HIS A 47 15.60 0.05 15.93
CA HIS A 47 15.56 0.73 14.63
C HIS A 47 15.79 2.24 14.70
N HIS A 48 15.79 2.81 15.91
CA HIS A 48 16.07 4.23 16.14
C HIS A 48 17.57 4.50 16.17
N VAL A 49 18.02 5.50 15.42
CA VAL A 49 19.39 6.03 15.50
C VAL A 49 19.35 7.38 16.17
N THR A 50 19.86 7.46 17.40
CA THR A 50 19.91 8.69 18.19
C THR A 50 21.32 9.26 18.26
N ARG A 51 21.42 10.59 18.34
CA ARG A 51 22.67 11.32 18.61
C ARG A 51 22.38 12.38 19.66
N ASN A 52 23.13 12.39 20.76
CA ASN A 52 22.91 13.29 21.90
C ASN A 52 21.45 13.25 22.42
N GLY A 53 20.86 12.05 22.51
CA GLY A 53 19.49 11.83 22.99
C GLY A 53 18.38 12.25 22.02
N LYS A 54 18.72 12.75 20.82
CA LYS A 54 17.74 13.13 19.79
C LYS A 54 17.70 12.09 18.67
N LEU A 55 16.51 11.75 18.20
CA LEU A 55 16.32 10.93 17.00
C LEU A 55 16.89 11.66 15.78
N VAL A 56 17.73 10.97 15.01
CA VAL A 56 18.36 11.51 13.78
C VAL A 56 17.83 10.83 12.53
N ARG A 57 17.71 9.50 12.58
CA ARG A 57 17.23 8.66 11.47
C ARG A 57 16.79 7.29 11.99
N PHE A 58 16.25 6.49 11.09
CA PHE A 58 15.93 5.08 11.30
C PHE A 58 16.92 4.17 10.57
N LYS A 59 16.94 2.89 10.95
CA LYS A 59 17.73 1.83 10.30
C LYS A 59 16.99 0.50 10.30
N ASN A 60 17.29 -0.35 9.33
CA ASN A 60 16.92 -1.76 9.40
C ASN A 60 17.76 -2.47 10.47
N PRO A 61 17.13 -3.20 11.41
CA PRO A 61 17.86 -3.76 12.54
C PRO A 61 18.41 -5.19 12.30
N TYR A 62 17.94 -5.90 11.27
CA TYR A 62 18.27 -7.31 11.03
C TYR A 62 19.27 -7.52 9.88
N ALA A 63 20.03 -8.62 9.94
CA ALA A 63 21.05 -8.98 8.95
C ALA A 63 20.50 -9.30 7.56
N SER A 64 19.20 -9.58 7.45
CA SER A 64 18.47 -9.72 6.18
C SER A 64 18.51 -8.45 5.33
N PHE A 65 18.70 -7.28 5.95
CA PHE A 65 19.01 -6.04 5.26
C PHE A 65 20.51 -6.00 4.94
N SER A 66 20.87 -6.59 3.80
CA SER A 66 22.27 -6.86 3.48
C SER A 66 23.11 -5.64 3.08
N HIS A 67 22.47 -4.55 2.62
CA HIS A 67 23.08 -3.30 2.19
C HIS A 67 22.05 -2.16 2.09
N ASP A 68 22.49 -0.91 2.28
CA ASP A 68 21.68 0.28 1.98
C ASP A 68 21.46 0.45 0.47
N ILE A 69 20.37 1.15 0.09
CA ILE A 69 20.17 1.59 -1.30
C ILE A 69 21.30 2.58 -1.66
N ASN A 70 22.33 2.06 -2.30
CA ASN A 70 23.50 2.84 -2.65
C ASN A 70 23.35 3.38 -4.08
N PRO A 71 23.37 4.71 -4.31
CA PRO A 71 23.26 5.29 -5.65
C PRO A 71 24.29 4.74 -6.64
N PHE A 72 25.49 4.38 -6.17
CA PHE A 72 26.51 3.75 -7.00
C PHE A 72 26.15 2.32 -7.39
N ILE A 73 25.58 1.53 -6.46
CA ILE A 73 25.10 0.17 -6.76
C ILE A 73 23.91 0.24 -7.73
N VAL A 74 22.95 1.13 -7.48
CA VAL A 74 21.80 1.35 -8.37
C VAL A 74 22.27 1.80 -9.75
N ALA A 75 23.14 2.81 -9.82
CA ALA A 75 23.71 3.30 -11.06
C ALA A 75 24.48 2.18 -11.78
N ARG A 76 25.33 1.41 -11.10
CA ARG A 76 26.02 0.27 -11.68
C ARG A 76 25.03 -0.77 -12.19
N ALA A 77 24.03 -1.13 -11.41
CA ALA A 77 23.08 -2.17 -11.75
C ALA A 77 22.13 -1.77 -12.89
N MET A 78 21.82 -0.47 -13.05
CA MET A 78 20.92 0.05 -14.08
C MET A 78 21.65 0.63 -15.32
N LEU A 79 22.80 1.29 -15.16
CA LEU A 79 23.55 1.93 -16.25
C LEU A 79 24.53 0.96 -16.93
N TRP A 80 25.14 0.00 -16.21
CA TRP A 80 26.06 -0.96 -16.82
C TRP A 80 25.39 -1.84 -17.88
N PRO A 81 24.15 -2.35 -17.67
CA PRO A 81 23.40 -2.99 -18.75
C PRO A 81 23.14 -2.05 -19.92
N ALA A 82 22.96 -0.75 -19.68
CA ALA A 82 22.73 0.24 -20.74
C ALA A 82 23.97 0.40 -21.63
N LEU A 83 25.14 0.53 -21.00
CA LEU A 83 26.43 0.69 -21.69
C LEU A 83 26.86 -0.57 -22.43
N THR A 84 26.41 -1.74 -21.99
CA THR A 84 26.73 -3.04 -22.63
C THR A 84 25.68 -3.50 -23.64
N GLY A 85 24.65 -2.68 -23.92
CA GLY A 85 23.55 -3.02 -24.83
C GLY A 85 22.63 -4.14 -24.32
N LYS A 86 22.74 -4.52 -23.04
CA LYS A 86 21.96 -5.59 -22.39
C LYS A 86 20.77 -5.06 -21.58
N ARG A 87 20.54 -3.74 -21.58
CA ARG A 87 19.42 -3.13 -20.85
C ARG A 87 18.11 -3.47 -21.54
N LYS A 88 17.32 -4.30 -20.88
CA LYS A 88 15.90 -4.45 -21.17
C LYS A 88 15.17 -3.43 -20.31
N PHE A 89 14.53 -2.46 -20.96
CA PHE A 89 13.45 -1.73 -20.30
C PHE A 89 12.20 -2.60 -20.43
N PRO A 90 11.36 -2.65 -19.39
CA PRO A 90 10.13 -3.41 -19.48
C PRO A 90 9.25 -2.87 -20.59
N ASP A 91 8.61 -3.77 -21.34
CA ASP A 91 7.63 -3.38 -22.34
C ASP A 91 6.37 -2.86 -21.64
N THR A 92 6.11 -1.57 -21.83
CA THR A 92 4.95 -0.88 -21.25
C THR A 92 3.85 -0.60 -22.28
N SER A 93 4.05 -1.00 -23.54
CA SER A 93 3.15 -0.67 -24.65
C SER A 93 1.85 -1.48 -24.64
N ASN A 94 1.92 -2.73 -24.18
CA ASN A 94 0.76 -3.61 -24.05
C ASN A 94 0.82 -4.37 -22.72
N PRO A 95 0.45 -3.72 -21.61
CA PRO A 95 0.67 -4.30 -20.29
C PRO A 95 -0.22 -5.52 -20.02
N GLY A 96 -1.26 -5.79 -20.81
CA GLY A 96 -2.14 -6.94 -20.62
C GLY A 96 -3.00 -6.88 -19.34
N ILE A 97 -2.97 -5.76 -18.61
CA ILE A 97 -3.74 -5.52 -17.38
C ILE A 97 -4.96 -4.68 -17.73
N ARG A 98 -6.16 -5.16 -17.39
CA ARG A 98 -7.38 -4.38 -17.65
C ARG A 98 -7.54 -3.32 -16.56
N VAL A 99 -8.05 -2.16 -16.97
CA VAL A 99 -8.45 -1.09 -16.05
C VAL A 99 -9.97 -0.97 -16.11
N LEU A 100 -10.61 -1.37 -15.03
CA LEU A 100 -12.03 -1.36 -14.83
C LEU A 100 -12.41 -0.10 -14.04
N LYS A 101 -13.63 0.39 -14.28
CA LYS A 101 -14.18 1.44 -13.42
C LYS A 101 -14.60 0.79 -12.08
N PRO A 102 -14.09 1.26 -10.93
CA PRO A 102 -14.46 0.72 -9.64
C PRO A 102 -15.96 0.90 -9.39
N GLN A 103 -16.55 -0.07 -8.70
CA GLN A 103 -17.93 0.01 -8.20
C GLN A 103 -17.89 0.25 -6.70
N TRP A 104 -18.60 1.26 -6.23
CA TRP A 104 -18.59 1.61 -4.81
C TRP A 104 -19.92 1.23 -4.15
N PRO A 105 -19.91 0.75 -2.89
CA PRO A 105 -21.13 0.66 -2.11
C PRO A 105 -21.64 2.07 -1.76
N SER A 106 -22.91 2.18 -1.38
CA SER A 106 -23.44 3.41 -0.80
C SER A 106 -23.02 3.52 0.67
N GLY A 107 -22.23 4.52 1.04
CA GLY A 107 -21.93 4.86 2.43
C GLY A 107 -21.34 3.72 3.28
N HIS A 108 -21.73 3.67 4.55
CA HIS A 108 -21.29 2.69 5.56
C HIS A 108 -22.11 1.39 5.56
N GLU A 109 -22.58 0.93 4.40
CA GLU A 109 -23.25 -0.37 4.31
C GLU A 109 -22.39 -1.48 4.94
N SER A 110 -22.97 -2.14 5.95
CA SER A 110 -22.36 -3.30 6.58
C SER A 110 -22.54 -4.54 5.71
N SER A 111 -21.56 -5.41 5.75
CA SER A 111 -21.54 -6.67 5.01
C SER A 111 -21.00 -7.76 5.93
N ASN A 112 -21.27 -9.03 5.61
CA ASN A 112 -20.59 -10.14 6.28
C ASN A 112 -19.22 -10.47 5.67
N LYS A 113 -18.82 -9.75 4.61
CA LYS A 113 -17.59 -9.96 3.85
C LYS A 113 -16.65 -8.78 3.96
N LEU A 114 -15.36 -9.06 3.88
CA LEU A 114 -14.33 -8.07 3.62
C LEU A 114 -14.23 -7.89 2.10
N ARG A 115 -14.26 -6.65 1.60
CA ARG A 115 -14.13 -6.39 0.16
C ARG A 115 -12.94 -5.48 -0.11
N ALA A 116 -12.08 -5.88 -1.04
CA ALA A 116 -10.86 -5.15 -1.39
C ALA A 116 -10.88 -4.82 -2.88
N THR A 117 -10.70 -3.55 -3.21
CA THR A 117 -10.65 -3.03 -4.58
C THR A 117 -9.26 -2.49 -4.88
N TRP A 118 -8.59 -3.06 -5.89
CA TRP A 118 -7.26 -2.62 -6.27
C TRP A 118 -7.33 -1.36 -7.11
N LEU A 119 -6.72 -0.26 -6.67
CA LEU A 119 -6.69 1.00 -7.41
C LEU A 119 -5.37 1.23 -8.18
N GLY A 120 -4.56 0.17 -8.24
CA GLY A 120 -3.26 0.13 -8.92
C GLY A 120 -2.09 0.39 -7.98
N HIS A 121 -0.92 -0.16 -8.33
CA HIS A 121 0.29 -0.09 -7.51
C HIS A 121 0.07 -0.65 -6.09
N ALA A 122 0.45 0.09 -5.04
CA ALA A 122 0.19 -0.22 -3.64
C ALA A 122 -1.21 0.17 -3.15
N CYS A 123 -2.02 0.83 -4.00
CA CYS A 123 -3.27 1.42 -3.57
C CYS A 123 -4.42 0.39 -3.54
N TYR A 124 -4.96 0.14 -2.36
CA TYR A 124 -6.17 -0.66 -2.15
C TYR A 124 -7.20 0.14 -1.36
N TYR A 125 -8.45 0.07 -1.81
CA TYR A 125 -9.61 0.50 -1.04
C TYR A 125 -10.27 -0.72 -0.42
N VAL A 126 -10.38 -0.75 0.90
CA VAL A 126 -10.89 -1.89 1.65
C VAL A 126 -12.12 -1.50 2.47
N GLU A 127 -13.17 -2.29 2.26
CA GLU A 127 -14.46 -2.19 2.91
C GLU A 127 -14.56 -3.31 3.95
N PHE A 128 -14.54 -2.94 5.24
CA PHE A 128 -14.68 -3.91 6.33
C PHE A 128 -16.16 -4.21 6.61
N PRO A 129 -16.46 -5.41 7.17
CA PRO A 129 -17.81 -5.80 7.58
C PRO A 129 -18.54 -4.79 8.47
N SER A 130 -17.79 -4.09 9.33
CA SER A 130 -18.30 -3.08 10.25
C SER A 130 -18.81 -1.80 9.57
N GLY A 131 -18.58 -1.63 8.27
CA GLY A 131 -18.85 -0.38 7.55
C GLY A 131 -17.62 0.54 7.42
N LEU A 132 -16.48 0.19 8.03
CA LEU A 132 -15.24 0.97 7.93
C LEU A 132 -14.69 0.97 6.49
N ARG A 133 -14.24 2.13 6.00
CA ARG A 133 -13.60 2.31 4.70
C ARG A 133 -12.16 2.79 4.84
N VAL A 134 -11.21 1.94 4.43
CA VAL A 134 -9.78 2.22 4.56
C VAL A 134 -9.13 2.29 3.19
N LEU A 135 -8.31 3.33 2.96
CA LEU A 135 -7.53 3.53 1.75
C LEU A 135 -6.04 3.44 2.07
N TYR A 136 -5.32 2.52 1.42
CA TYR A 136 -3.90 2.28 1.64
C TYR A 136 -3.07 2.94 0.54
N ASP A 137 -1.98 3.64 0.88
CA ASP A 137 -1.00 4.27 -0.02
C ASP A 137 -1.57 4.89 -1.32
N PRO A 138 -2.52 5.84 -1.21
CA PRO A 138 -3.18 6.37 -2.39
C PRO A 138 -2.28 7.30 -3.22
N VAL A 139 -2.10 6.94 -4.49
CA VAL A 139 -1.44 7.76 -5.52
C VAL A 139 -2.19 7.59 -6.86
N PHE A 140 -2.80 8.67 -7.34
CA PHE A 140 -3.62 8.68 -8.57
C PHE A 140 -2.97 9.47 -9.72
N GLU A 141 -1.78 10.03 -9.50
CA GLU A 141 -1.09 10.86 -10.47
C GLU A 141 -0.53 10.04 -11.63
N GLU A 142 -0.38 10.70 -12.77
CA GLU A 142 0.26 10.09 -13.94
C GLU A 142 1.74 9.76 -13.70
N ARG A 143 2.42 10.49 -12.80
CA ARG A 143 3.84 10.29 -12.47
C ARG A 143 4.08 10.24 -10.97
N CYS A 144 4.87 9.27 -10.53
CA CYS A 144 5.35 9.16 -9.15
C CYS A 144 6.65 9.96 -8.97
N SER A 145 6.54 11.27 -8.84
CA SER A 145 7.69 12.19 -8.82
C SER A 145 7.34 13.50 -8.11
N PRO A 146 8.34 14.21 -7.52
CA PRO A 146 8.15 15.58 -7.06
C PRO A 146 7.76 16.54 -8.19
N LEU A 147 8.14 16.22 -9.43
CA LEU A 147 7.96 17.10 -10.59
C LEU A 147 6.95 16.47 -11.56
N PRO A 148 5.92 17.21 -12.03
CA PRO A 148 4.86 16.63 -12.86
C PRO A 148 5.31 16.22 -14.27
N PHE A 149 6.46 16.71 -14.73
CA PHE A 149 6.98 16.47 -16.08
C PHE A 149 8.13 15.46 -16.14
N MET A 150 8.65 15.02 -14.99
CA MET A 150 9.83 14.15 -14.90
C MET A 150 9.57 12.99 -13.94
N GLY A 151 10.25 11.86 -14.13
CA GLY A 151 10.08 10.64 -13.32
C GLY A 151 9.14 9.61 -13.95
N PRO A 152 8.98 8.43 -13.34
CA PRO A 152 8.26 7.32 -13.95
C PRO A 152 6.81 7.69 -14.26
N LYS A 153 6.38 7.38 -15.48
CA LYS A 153 5.00 7.56 -15.94
C LYS A 153 4.24 6.25 -15.79
N ARG A 154 2.97 6.31 -15.38
CA ARG A 154 2.11 5.13 -15.37
C ARG A 154 2.00 4.56 -16.78
N TYR A 155 2.03 3.24 -16.90
CA TYR A 155 1.70 2.53 -18.13
C TYR A 155 0.26 2.00 -18.14
N THR A 156 -0.42 1.99 -16.99
CA THR A 156 -1.87 1.81 -16.88
C THR A 156 -2.52 3.08 -16.32
N PRO A 157 -3.68 3.53 -16.85
CA PRO A 157 -4.38 4.68 -16.28
C PRO A 157 -4.88 4.39 -14.86
N ALA A 158 -5.05 5.44 -14.05
CA ALA A 158 -5.73 5.30 -12.76
C ALA A 158 -7.20 4.96 -13.00
N PRO A 159 -7.80 4.00 -12.27
CA PRO A 159 -9.17 3.57 -12.51
C PRO A 159 -10.22 4.61 -12.10
N CYS A 160 -9.83 5.54 -11.24
CA CYS A 160 -10.63 6.66 -10.76
C CYS A 160 -9.70 7.78 -10.26
N THR A 161 -10.29 8.93 -9.94
CA THR A 161 -9.65 10.00 -9.18
C THR A 161 -9.95 9.88 -7.69
N ALA A 162 -9.16 10.55 -6.85
CA ALA A 162 -9.41 10.62 -5.40
C ALA A 162 -10.81 11.17 -5.05
N LYS A 163 -11.39 12.00 -5.92
CA LYS A 163 -12.72 12.61 -5.74
C LYS A 163 -13.88 11.69 -6.12
N GLU A 164 -13.59 10.58 -6.81
CA GLU A 164 -14.61 9.61 -7.21
C GLU A 164 -14.82 8.52 -6.16
N ILE A 165 -13.95 8.46 -5.14
CA ILE A 165 -14.13 7.56 -3.99
C ILE A 165 -15.18 8.20 -3.08
N PRO A 166 -16.32 7.57 -2.83
CA PRO A 166 -17.43 8.24 -2.16
C PRO A 166 -17.21 8.45 -0.67
N LEU A 167 -16.46 7.56 -0.03
CA LEU A 167 -16.27 7.54 1.42
C LEU A 167 -14.90 6.97 1.78
N VAL A 168 -14.15 7.71 2.60
CA VAL A 168 -12.88 7.29 3.17
C VAL A 168 -12.84 7.72 4.63
N ASP A 169 -12.75 6.75 5.55
CA ASP A 169 -12.63 7.02 6.98
C ASP A 169 -11.18 7.10 7.41
N ILE A 170 -10.36 6.21 6.87
CA ILE A 170 -8.95 6.06 7.22
C ILE A 170 -8.12 6.07 5.95
N VAL A 171 -7.03 6.83 5.98
CA VAL A 171 -5.94 6.73 5.01
C VAL A 171 -4.71 6.19 5.71
N VAL A 172 -4.16 5.08 5.23
CA VAL A 172 -2.92 4.49 5.72
C VAL A 172 -1.79 4.85 4.77
N ILE A 173 -0.70 5.36 5.32
CA ILE A 173 0.55 5.60 4.58
C ILE A 173 1.61 4.66 5.13
N SER A 174 2.24 3.81 4.32
CA SER A 174 3.32 2.92 4.77
C SER A 174 4.64 3.65 4.95
N HIS A 175 4.96 4.58 4.05
CA HIS A 175 6.22 5.31 4.06
C HIS A 175 6.17 6.52 3.13
N SER A 176 7.28 7.25 3.02
CA SER A 176 7.30 8.59 2.45
C SER A 176 7.70 8.66 0.97
N HIS A 177 7.88 7.56 0.23
CA HIS A 177 8.21 7.64 -1.20
C HIS A 177 7.07 8.22 -2.04
N TYR A 178 7.39 8.75 -3.23
CA TYR A 178 6.45 9.49 -4.07
C TYR A 178 5.35 8.63 -4.70
N ASP A 179 5.59 7.34 -4.85
CA ASP A 179 4.64 6.33 -5.33
C ASP A 179 3.73 5.77 -4.23
N HIS A 180 3.94 6.16 -2.97
CA HIS A 180 3.09 5.80 -1.81
C HIS A 180 2.47 7.02 -1.10
N LEU A 181 3.13 8.17 -1.19
CA LEU A 181 2.69 9.42 -0.58
C LEU A 181 2.79 10.57 -1.60
N SER A 182 1.68 10.82 -2.29
CA SER A 182 1.51 12.02 -3.12
C SER A 182 0.77 13.14 -2.38
N ILE A 183 1.38 14.33 -2.34
CA ILE A 183 0.75 15.53 -1.79
C ILE A 183 -0.56 15.89 -2.50
N ARG A 184 -0.64 15.72 -3.83
CA ARG A 184 -1.84 16.11 -4.58
C ARG A 184 -3.00 15.18 -4.26
N THR A 185 -2.73 13.88 -4.20
CA THR A 185 -3.72 12.87 -3.79
C THR A 185 -4.19 13.08 -2.36
N VAL A 186 -3.29 13.19 -1.38
CA VAL A 186 -3.72 13.36 0.03
C VAL A 186 -4.44 14.69 0.27
N GLN A 187 -4.09 15.75 -0.46
CA GLN A 187 -4.82 17.03 -0.40
C GLN A 187 -6.22 16.89 -0.98
N ALA A 188 -6.37 16.23 -2.14
CA ALA A 188 -7.68 15.98 -2.74
C ALA A 188 -8.58 15.12 -1.82
N LEU A 189 -8.00 14.11 -1.16
CA LEU A 189 -8.70 13.29 -0.18
C LEU A 189 -9.13 14.10 1.04
N LYS A 190 -8.26 14.95 1.59
CA LYS A 190 -8.61 15.85 2.70
C LYS A 190 -9.73 16.81 2.32
N ASP A 191 -9.69 17.37 1.12
CA ASP A 191 -10.69 18.34 0.66
C ASP A 191 -12.05 17.65 0.43
N HIS A 192 -12.06 16.39 -0.01
CA HIS A 192 -13.29 15.63 -0.25
C HIS A 192 -13.84 14.92 1.00
N HIS A 193 -12.95 14.44 1.87
CA HIS A 193 -13.24 13.71 3.10
C HIS A 193 -12.55 14.41 4.29
N PRO A 194 -13.06 15.57 4.73
CA PRO A 194 -12.41 16.39 5.76
C PRO A 194 -12.29 15.71 7.13
N HIS A 195 -13.05 14.64 7.36
CA HIS A 195 -13.02 13.84 8.57
C HIS A 195 -12.12 12.60 8.49
N ALA A 196 -11.60 12.26 7.31
CA ALA A 196 -10.70 11.13 7.13
C ALA A 196 -9.46 11.26 8.01
N HIS A 197 -9.07 10.17 8.67
CA HIS A 197 -7.93 10.13 9.58
C HIS A 197 -6.73 9.46 8.94
N PHE A 198 -5.58 10.13 8.99
CA PHE A 198 -4.35 9.65 8.40
C PHE A 198 -3.50 8.92 9.43
N LEU A 199 -3.21 7.65 9.18
CA LEU A 199 -2.32 6.82 9.99
C LEU A 199 -0.97 6.77 9.29
N VAL A 200 0.07 7.29 9.94
CA VAL A 200 1.38 7.49 9.32
C VAL A 200 2.52 6.97 10.21
N PRO A 201 3.67 6.60 9.65
CA PRO A 201 4.84 6.23 10.43
C PRO A 201 5.47 7.44 11.14
N LEU A 202 6.25 7.15 12.18
CA LEU A 202 6.95 8.14 12.99
C LEU A 202 7.77 9.13 12.15
N GLY A 203 7.61 10.42 12.44
CA GLY A 203 8.29 11.52 11.75
C GLY A 203 7.48 12.13 10.60
N LEU A 204 6.47 11.42 10.06
CA LEU A 204 5.61 11.96 9.00
C LEU A 204 4.51 12.89 9.51
N GLU A 205 4.11 12.82 10.79
CA GLU A 205 3.06 13.71 11.29
C GLU A 205 3.41 15.18 11.03
N SER A 206 4.65 15.59 11.33
CA SER A 206 5.11 16.96 11.07
C SER A 206 4.87 17.38 9.62
N TRP A 207 5.16 16.51 8.64
CA TRP A 207 4.96 16.79 7.22
C TRP A 207 3.48 17.07 6.89
N PHE A 208 2.57 16.31 7.48
CA PHE A 208 1.12 16.48 7.30
C PHE A 208 0.60 17.73 8.04
N ARG A 209 1.02 17.96 9.29
CA ARG A 209 0.60 19.12 10.10
C ARG A 209 0.97 20.44 9.44
N HIS A 210 2.19 20.57 8.90
CA HIS A 210 2.62 21.76 8.16
C HIS A 210 1.78 22.05 6.91
N ARG A 211 1.01 21.07 6.43
CA ARG A 211 0.08 21.18 5.28
C ARG A 211 -1.38 21.24 5.71
N GLY A 212 -1.61 21.52 6.99
CA GLY A 212 -2.92 21.78 7.57
C GLY A 212 -3.81 20.55 7.74
N PHE A 213 -3.24 19.34 7.78
CA PHE A 213 -3.99 18.14 8.14
C PHE A 213 -4.23 18.11 9.66
N LYS A 214 -5.49 17.92 10.06
CA LYS A 214 -5.92 17.94 11.46
C LYS A 214 -6.11 16.54 12.07
N ASN A 215 -6.44 15.56 11.24
CA ASN A 215 -6.70 14.19 11.67
C ASN A 215 -5.55 13.32 11.20
N VAL A 216 -4.48 13.31 11.99
CA VAL A 216 -3.25 12.55 11.71
C VAL A 216 -2.76 11.95 13.00
N THR A 217 -2.37 10.68 12.97
CA THR A 217 -1.69 10.02 14.08
C THR A 217 -0.44 9.34 13.54
N GLU A 218 0.72 9.72 14.09
CA GLU A 218 1.94 8.98 13.83
C GLU A 218 2.09 7.75 14.73
N PHE A 219 2.71 6.72 14.20
CA PHE A 219 2.97 5.46 14.87
C PHE A 219 4.42 5.04 14.72
N ASP A 220 4.94 4.47 15.79
CA ASP A 220 6.14 3.67 15.76
C ASP A 220 5.80 2.18 15.66
N TRP A 221 6.78 1.36 15.28
CA TRP A 221 6.61 -0.08 15.22
C TRP A 221 6.17 -0.66 16.56
N TRP A 222 5.21 -1.58 16.47
CA TRP A 222 4.56 -2.27 17.57
C TRP A 222 3.71 -1.39 18.48
N GLU A 223 3.40 -0.16 18.05
CA GLU A 223 2.34 0.63 18.68
C GLU A 223 0.99 0.22 18.12
N ASP A 224 0.05 -0.01 19.03
CA ASP A 224 -1.34 -0.29 18.70
C ASP A 224 -2.21 0.92 19.05
N ALA A 225 -3.32 1.08 18.35
CA ALA A 225 -4.36 2.04 18.72
C ALA A 225 -5.75 1.43 18.55
N GLU A 226 -6.68 1.92 19.36
CA GLU A 226 -8.10 1.76 19.11
C GLU A 226 -8.59 3.02 18.39
N LEU A 227 -9.41 2.83 17.37
CA LEU A 227 -9.99 3.88 16.54
C LEU A 227 -11.51 3.74 16.57
N THR A 228 -12.19 4.86 16.80
CA THR A 228 -13.65 4.96 16.71
C THR A 228 -14.02 5.98 15.65
N VAL A 229 -14.82 5.59 14.66
CA VAL A 229 -15.46 6.49 13.69
C VAL A 229 -16.91 6.66 14.11
N HIS A 230 -17.36 7.91 14.30
CA HIS A 230 -18.77 8.19 14.53
C HIS A 230 -19.48 8.39 13.20
N THR A 231 -20.57 7.67 12.97
CA THR A 231 -21.40 7.74 11.78
C THR A 231 -22.82 8.14 12.18
N ASP A 232 -23.66 8.51 11.21
CA ASP A 232 -25.07 8.83 11.47
C ASP A 232 -25.82 7.62 12.06
N ASP A 233 -25.37 6.39 11.76
CA ASP A 233 -25.99 5.13 12.16
C ASP A 233 -25.37 4.48 13.42
N GLY A 234 -24.34 5.12 14.02
CA GLY A 234 -23.67 4.63 15.23
C GLY A 234 -22.14 4.72 15.18
N GLU A 235 -21.48 3.91 15.99
CA GLU A 235 -20.02 3.91 16.12
C GLU A 235 -19.38 2.69 15.47
N ILE A 236 -18.32 2.92 14.69
CA ILE A 236 -17.49 1.87 14.11
C ILE A 236 -16.17 1.84 14.86
N THR A 237 -15.84 0.70 15.47
CA THR A 237 -14.57 0.51 16.17
C THR A 237 -13.58 -0.31 15.34
N ALA A 238 -12.30 0.05 15.39
CA ALA A 238 -11.23 -0.68 14.74
C ALA A 238 -9.97 -0.70 15.60
N LYS A 239 -9.26 -1.82 15.59
CA LYS A 239 -7.92 -1.92 16.14
C LYS A 239 -6.89 -1.75 15.04
N VAL A 240 -5.90 -0.89 15.28
CA VAL A 240 -4.78 -0.62 14.38
C VAL A 240 -3.49 -1.09 15.05
N SER A 241 -2.61 -1.73 14.30
CA SER A 241 -1.23 -2.02 14.70
C SER A 241 -0.28 -1.48 13.64
N CYS A 242 0.64 -0.60 14.03
CA CYS A 242 1.79 -0.25 13.20
C CYS A 242 2.87 -1.31 13.39
N LEU A 243 3.31 -1.92 12.29
CA LEU A 243 4.15 -3.11 12.29
C LEU A 243 5.41 -2.87 11.46
N PRO A 244 6.49 -3.61 11.70
CA PRO A 244 7.71 -3.42 10.92
C PRO A 244 7.59 -3.78 9.44
N ALA A 245 8.51 -3.22 8.66
CA ALA A 245 8.84 -3.63 7.30
C ALA A 245 10.36 -3.45 7.10
N GLN A 246 10.94 -4.09 6.09
CA GLN A 246 12.35 -3.92 5.73
C GLN A 246 12.45 -3.02 4.49
N HIS A 247 12.62 -1.72 4.71
CA HIS A 247 12.66 -0.74 3.62
C HIS A 247 13.57 0.45 3.96
N ALA A 248 13.53 1.49 3.13
CA ALA A 248 14.14 2.79 3.40
C ALA A 248 13.16 3.90 3.05
N THR A 249 13.42 5.13 3.48
CA THR A 249 12.66 6.31 3.05
C THR A 249 13.57 7.44 2.55
N ALA A 250 13.12 8.19 1.55
CA ALA A 250 13.67 9.49 1.18
C ALA A 250 12.69 10.28 0.32
N ARG A 251 12.57 11.60 0.51
CA ARG A 251 11.82 12.49 -0.41
C ARG A 251 12.70 13.52 -1.10
N SER A 252 13.88 13.76 -0.56
CA SER A 252 14.85 14.73 -1.00
C SER A 252 16.25 14.14 -0.91
N LEU A 253 17.26 14.89 -1.35
CA LEU A 253 18.65 14.45 -1.28
C LEU A 253 19.22 14.41 0.16
N PHE A 254 18.49 14.93 1.15
CA PHE A 254 19.02 15.16 2.50
C PHE A 254 18.12 14.63 3.63
N ASP A 255 17.13 13.79 3.32
CA ASP A 255 16.19 13.25 4.31
C ASP A 255 16.10 11.72 4.31
N GLU A 256 17.15 11.06 3.79
CA GLU A 256 17.26 9.60 3.85
C GLU A 256 17.05 9.08 5.27
N ASN A 257 16.09 8.18 5.41
CA ASN A 257 15.66 7.51 6.62
C ASN A 257 15.32 8.45 7.78
N LYS A 258 14.95 9.71 7.52
CA LYS A 258 14.48 10.64 8.57
C LYS A 258 13.04 10.38 9.01
N THR A 259 12.27 9.68 8.19
CA THR A 259 10.92 9.18 8.53
C THR A 259 10.93 7.66 8.57
N LEU A 260 10.08 7.08 9.41
CA LEU A 260 9.93 5.63 9.50
C LEU A 260 9.20 5.09 8.26
N TRP A 261 9.41 3.81 7.96
CA TRP A 261 8.62 2.99 7.02
C TRP A 261 7.92 1.90 7.82
N SER A 262 6.73 1.47 7.46
CA SER A 262 5.94 0.52 8.27
C SER A 262 4.97 -0.29 7.42
N SER A 263 4.61 -1.46 7.94
CA SER A 263 3.39 -2.16 7.58
C SER A 263 2.28 -1.82 8.58
N PHE A 264 1.02 -2.09 8.26
CA PHE A 264 -0.11 -1.82 9.15
C PHE A 264 -1.08 -2.99 9.16
N ALA A 265 -1.57 -3.36 10.34
CA ALA A 265 -2.73 -4.24 10.48
C ALA A 265 -3.94 -3.46 10.98
N ILE A 266 -5.11 -3.70 10.39
CA ILE A 266 -6.39 -3.14 10.84
C ILE A 266 -7.39 -4.28 11.01
N THR A 267 -8.04 -4.31 12.17
CA THR A 267 -9.12 -5.26 12.48
C THR A 267 -10.40 -4.50 12.79
N SER A 268 -11.49 -4.83 12.11
CA SER A 268 -12.81 -4.24 12.36
C SER A 268 -13.91 -5.19 11.88
N GLY A 269 -15.03 -5.25 12.61
CA GLY A 269 -16.17 -6.11 12.25
C GLY A 269 -15.82 -7.61 12.20
N GLY A 270 -14.87 -8.06 13.01
CA GLY A 270 -14.43 -9.46 13.05
C GLY A 270 -13.53 -9.89 11.89
N LYS A 271 -13.09 -8.97 11.03
CA LYS A 271 -12.14 -9.21 9.94
C LYS A 271 -10.88 -8.38 10.09
N SER A 272 -9.77 -8.89 9.55
CA SER A 272 -8.43 -8.32 9.71
C SER A 272 -7.67 -8.25 8.38
N VAL A 273 -7.04 -7.10 8.14
CA VAL A 273 -6.20 -6.84 6.96
C VAL A 273 -4.81 -6.47 7.43
N TRP A 274 -3.78 -7.10 6.85
CA TRP A 274 -2.40 -6.67 6.98
C TRP A 274 -1.89 -6.11 5.66
N PHE A 275 -1.49 -4.84 5.68
CA PHE A 275 -0.88 -4.13 4.57
C PHE A 275 0.63 -4.06 4.77
N ALA A 276 1.38 -4.74 3.92
CA ALA A 276 2.82 -4.88 4.07
C ALA A 276 3.60 -3.59 3.80
N GLY A 277 3.04 -2.67 3.01
CA GLY A 277 3.81 -1.59 2.39
C GLY A 277 4.90 -2.14 1.48
N ASP A 278 5.92 -1.32 1.21
CA ASP A 278 7.13 -1.79 0.55
C ASP A 278 8.04 -2.49 1.54
N THR A 279 8.53 -3.66 1.14
CA THR A 279 9.36 -4.45 2.04
C THR A 279 10.23 -5.45 1.30
N GLY A 280 11.47 -5.59 1.75
CA GLY A 280 12.36 -6.70 1.44
C GLY A 280 12.12 -7.88 2.37
N TYR A 281 12.61 -9.04 1.97
CA TYR A 281 12.64 -10.25 2.82
C TYR A 281 14.08 -10.70 3.07
N ARG A 282 14.86 -10.78 1.99
CA ARG A 282 16.23 -11.27 1.98
C ARG A 282 17.07 -10.45 1.00
N GLY A 283 17.98 -9.64 1.55
CA GLY A 283 18.94 -8.90 0.75
C GLY A 283 20.04 -9.80 0.21
N ILE A 284 20.33 -9.68 -1.09
CA ILE A 284 21.44 -10.35 -1.77
C ILE A 284 22.42 -9.35 -2.35
N LYS A 285 23.67 -9.79 -2.56
CA LYS A 285 24.78 -8.96 -3.04
C LYS A 285 25.28 -9.34 -4.43
N GLU A 286 24.51 -10.13 -5.17
CA GLU A 286 24.79 -10.52 -6.56
C GLU A 286 23.48 -10.89 -7.27
N ASN A 287 23.39 -10.74 -8.59
CA ASN A 287 22.18 -11.12 -9.31
C ASN A 287 22.15 -12.64 -9.55
N PRO A 288 20.98 -13.30 -9.41
CA PRO A 288 20.82 -14.71 -9.81
C PRO A 288 21.15 -14.90 -11.29
N THR A 289 21.73 -16.06 -11.62
CA THR A 289 22.03 -16.46 -13.00
C THR A 289 20.83 -17.10 -13.72
N GLY A 290 19.79 -17.51 -12.98
CA GLY A 290 18.56 -18.13 -13.49
C GLY A 290 17.27 -17.51 -12.92
N ALA A 291 16.12 -18.10 -13.27
CA ALA A 291 14.78 -17.60 -12.92
C ALA A 291 14.24 -18.12 -11.57
N GLY A 292 14.86 -19.15 -10.98
CA GLY A 292 14.43 -19.77 -9.73
C GLY A 292 15.31 -19.30 -8.58
N TYR A 293 14.73 -18.52 -7.67
CA TYR A 293 15.49 -17.66 -6.77
C TYR A 293 15.76 -18.25 -5.37
N ASP A 294 15.17 -19.38 -4.98
CA ASP A 294 15.28 -19.80 -3.57
C ASP A 294 16.47 -20.70 -3.23
N ALA A 295 16.87 -21.62 -4.11
CA ALA A 295 17.85 -22.64 -3.71
C ALA A 295 19.23 -22.05 -3.38
N ASP A 296 19.77 -21.21 -4.27
CA ASP A 296 21.14 -20.71 -4.17
C ASP A 296 21.31 -19.71 -3.02
N PHE A 297 20.25 -18.97 -2.67
CA PHE A 297 20.29 -17.94 -1.63
C PHE A 297 19.67 -18.39 -0.30
N SER A 298 19.13 -19.60 -0.20
CA SER A 298 18.48 -20.17 1.00
C SER A 298 19.31 -20.07 2.29
N HIS A 299 20.63 -20.08 2.17
CA HIS A 299 21.58 -19.97 3.29
C HIS A 299 21.70 -18.57 3.91
N LEU A 300 21.22 -17.52 3.23
CA LEU A 300 21.26 -16.15 3.72
C LEU A 300 20.20 -15.89 4.82
N PRO A 301 20.38 -14.88 5.68
CA PRO A 301 19.35 -14.50 6.64
C PRO A 301 18.14 -13.88 5.93
N HIS A 302 16.93 -14.21 6.42
CA HIS A 302 15.69 -13.52 6.06
C HIS A 302 15.19 -12.69 7.25
N ASN A 303 14.26 -11.76 6.99
CA ASN A 303 13.76 -10.86 8.01
C ASN A 303 12.84 -11.61 9.00
N PRO A 304 13.23 -11.78 10.28
CA PRO A 304 12.42 -12.53 11.25
C PRO A 304 11.15 -11.76 11.66
N GLN A 305 11.03 -10.47 11.33
CA GLN A 305 9.90 -9.65 11.75
C GLN A 305 8.57 -10.14 11.19
N PHE A 306 8.54 -10.81 10.04
CA PHE A 306 7.30 -11.33 9.48
C PHE A 306 6.75 -12.50 10.29
N GLU A 307 7.60 -13.41 10.76
CA GLU A 307 7.19 -14.49 11.67
C GLU A 307 6.74 -13.91 13.02
N GLN A 308 7.46 -12.90 13.52
CA GLN A 308 7.07 -12.18 14.73
C GLN A 308 5.68 -11.53 14.58
N ILE A 309 5.39 -10.89 13.43
CA ILE A 309 4.08 -10.32 13.11
C ILE A 309 3.01 -11.41 13.11
N GLY A 310 3.23 -12.53 12.40
CA GLY A 310 2.29 -13.64 12.34
C GLY A 310 2.04 -14.32 13.69
N LYS A 311 3.05 -14.33 14.58
CA LYS A 311 2.93 -14.86 15.95
C LYS A 311 2.18 -13.92 16.89
N LEU A 312 2.42 -12.62 16.79
CA LEU A 312 1.96 -11.64 17.78
C LEU A 312 0.66 -10.91 17.40
N ARG A 313 0.30 -10.90 16.11
CA ARG A 313 -0.88 -10.19 15.59
C ARG A 313 -1.70 -11.03 14.60
N GLY A 314 -1.07 -11.96 13.89
CA GLY A 314 -1.76 -12.89 13.01
C GLY A 314 -2.53 -14.00 13.76
N PRO A 315 -3.30 -14.85 13.05
CA PRO A 315 -3.48 -14.83 11.59
C PRO A 315 -4.33 -13.65 11.12
N PHE A 316 -4.16 -13.26 9.85
CA PHE A 316 -4.95 -12.20 9.20
C PHE A 316 -5.87 -12.78 8.13
N ASP A 317 -7.08 -12.23 7.94
CA ASP A 317 -7.98 -12.68 6.87
C ASP A 317 -7.39 -12.36 5.50
N LEU A 318 -6.82 -11.15 5.34
CA LEU A 318 -6.27 -10.67 4.08
C LEU A 318 -4.91 -9.99 4.25
N GLY A 319 -3.91 -10.47 3.51
CA GLY A 319 -2.63 -9.78 3.30
C GLY A 319 -2.62 -8.97 2.00
N LEU A 320 -2.09 -7.74 2.04
CA LEU A 320 -1.79 -6.94 0.85
C LEU A 320 -0.27 -6.84 0.74
N ILE A 321 0.32 -7.62 -0.16
CA ILE A 321 1.76 -7.97 -0.13
C ILE A 321 2.43 -7.59 -1.46
N PRO A 322 3.55 -6.84 -1.46
CA PRO A 322 4.18 -6.38 -2.70
C PRO A 322 4.80 -7.54 -3.48
N ILE A 323 4.68 -7.50 -4.80
CA ILE A 323 5.24 -8.51 -5.70
C ILE A 323 6.10 -7.92 -6.83
N GLY A 324 6.20 -6.58 -6.93
CA GLY A 324 6.96 -5.86 -7.95
C GLY A 324 8.17 -5.12 -7.41
N ALA A 325 8.81 -4.32 -8.25
CA ALA A 325 9.94 -3.45 -7.93
C ALA A 325 11.23 -4.15 -7.49
N TYR A 326 11.45 -5.40 -7.92
CA TYR A 326 12.53 -6.24 -7.36
C TYR A 326 13.78 -6.36 -8.24
N SER A 327 13.78 -5.87 -9.49
CA SER A 327 14.87 -6.15 -10.44
C SER A 327 15.71 -4.91 -10.83
N PRO A 328 17.05 -4.99 -10.89
CA PRO A 328 17.89 -6.14 -10.56
C PRO A 328 17.99 -6.38 -9.05
N ARG A 329 18.03 -7.65 -8.66
CA ARG A 329 18.01 -8.06 -7.26
C ARG A 329 19.21 -7.54 -6.46
N LEU A 330 20.39 -7.44 -7.07
CA LEU A 330 21.57 -6.83 -6.46
C LEU A 330 21.31 -5.42 -5.90
N ALA A 331 20.42 -4.65 -6.52
CA ALA A 331 20.14 -3.28 -6.11
C ALA A 331 18.91 -3.17 -5.20
N PHE A 332 17.90 -4.03 -5.40
CA PHE A 332 16.59 -3.85 -4.79
C PHE A 332 16.22 -4.91 -3.75
N SER A 333 16.87 -6.07 -3.70
CA SER A 333 16.47 -7.17 -2.80
C SER A 333 16.50 -6.84 -1.30
N ALA A 334 17.32 -5.87 -0.89
CA ALA A 334 17.36 -5.42 0.50
C ALA A 334 16.07 -4.68 0.91
N VAL A 335 15.30 -4.16 -0.05
CA VAL A 335 14.17 -3.25 0.18
C VAL A 335 12.87 -3.66 -0.53
N HIS A 336 12.96 -4.53 -1.55
CA HIS A 336 11.83 -5.09 -2.29
C HIS A 336 11.99 -6.60 -2.44
N GLY A 337 11.02 -7.35 -1.90
CA GLY A 337 10.85 -8.77 -2.15
C GLY A 337 10.40 -9.04 -3.59
N ASN A 338 10.79 -10.18 -4.15
CA ASN A 338 10.22 -10.67 -5.39
C ASN A 338 8.99 -11.54 -5.05
N PRO A 339 8.29 -12.11 -6.05
CA PRO A 339 7.14 -12.96 -5.76
C PRO A 339 7.44 -14.22 -4.94
N TYR A 340 8.68 -14.72 -4.91
CA TYR A 340 9.07 -15.84 -4.05
C TYR A 340 9.18 -15.39 -2.58
N ASP A 341 9.89 -14.29 -2.34
CA ASP A 341 9.94 -13.63 -1.03
C ASP A 341 8.52 -13.30 -0.53
N ALA A 342 7.63 -12.84 -1.42
CA ALA A 342 6.25 -12.51 -1.07
C ALA A 342 5.46 -13.73 -0.57
N VAL A 343 5.70 -14.93 -1.13
CA VAL A 343 5.09 -16.18 -0.67
C VAL A 343 5.64 -16.59 0.70
N GLU A 344 6.91 -16.37 0.98
CA GLU A 344 7.47 -16.57 2.33
C GLU A 344 6.86 -15.59 3.34
N ILE A 345 6.79 -14.30 3.00
CA ILE A 345 6.13 -13.28 3.83
C ILE A 345 4.67 -13.65 4.11
N PHE A 346 3.93 -14.14 3.10
CA PHE A 346 2.56 -14.60 3.25
C PHE A 346 2.43 -15.71 4.30
N LYS A 347 3.34 -16.70 4.27
CA LYS A 347 3.39 -17.80 5.24
C LYS A 347 3.76 -17.31 6.64
N ASP A 348 4.83 -16.53 6.75
CA ASP A 348 5.38 -16.05 8.02
C ASP A 348 4.38 -15.15 8.78
N THR A 349 3.64 -14.32 8.05
CA THR A 349 2.58 -13.46 8.62
C THR A 349 1.27 -14.20 8.89
N LYS A 350 1.14 -15.46 8.46
CA LYS A 350 -0.05 -16.30 8.62
C LYS A 350 -1.32 -15.65 8.04
N CYS A 351 -1.19 -14.98 6.89
CA CYS A 351 -2.35 -14.50 6.15
C CYS A 351 -3.14 -15.71 5.60
N GLN A 352 -4.46 -15.67 5.67
CA GLN A 352 -5.32 -16.74 5.14
C GLN A 352 -5.56 -16.61 3.63
N ARG A 353 -5.66 -15.35 3.19
CA ARG A 353 -5.71 -14.92 1.79
C ARG A 353 -4.77 -13.75 1.58
N ALA A 354 -4.33 -13.53 0.35
CA ALA A 354 -3.54 -12.35 0.01
C ALA A 354 -3.82 -11.84 -1.41
N MET A 355 -3.57 -10.55 -1.60
CA MET A 355 -3.58 -9.89 -2.89
C MET A 355 -2.24 -9.19 -3.17
N GLY A 356 -1.72 -9.39 -4.37
CA GLY A 356 -0.47 -8.78 -4.82
C GLY A 356 -0.59 -7.27 -5.05
N ILE A 357 0.34 -6.51 -4.51
CA ILE A 357 0.44 -5.05 -4.69
C ILE A 357 1.79 -4.65 -5.32
N HIS A 358 1.99 -3.35 -5.55
CA HIS A 358 3.27 -2.76 -6.02
C HIS A 358 3.71 -3.17 -7.44
N TRP A 359 2.76 -3.57 -8.27
CA TRP A 359 2.98 -3.89 -9.68
C TRP A 359 1.90 -3.24 -10.56
N GLY A 360 2.00 -3.40 -11.88
CA GLY A 360 0.92 -3.06 -12.81
C GLY A 360 0.65 -1.58 -13.08
N ALA A 361 1.32 -0.64 -12.40
CA ALA A 361 1.11 0.81 -12.55
C ALA A 361 2.29 1.54 -13.19
N TRP A 362 3.46 1.51 -12.53
CA TRP A 362 4.69 2.17 -12.98
C TRP A 362 5.80 1.15 -13.21
N ALA A 363 6.66 1.42 -14.19
CA ALA A 363 7.91 0.68 -14.37
C ALA A 363 9.00 1.36 -13.52
N LEU A 364 9.07 0.99 -12.24
CA LEU A 364 10.04 1.56 -11.29
C LEU A 364 11.44 0.95 -11.44
N THR A 365 11.48 -0.27 -11.94
CA THR A 365 12.63 -1.18 -11.98
C THR A 365 12.67 -1.91 -13.33
N MET A 366 13.48 -2.99 -13.43
CA MET A 366 13.84 -3.59 -14.72
C MET A 366 13.11 -4.91 -15.05
N GLU A 367 12.25 -5.44 -14.19
CA GLU A 367 11.45 -6.63 -14.50
C GLU A 367 10.35 -6.32 -15.51
N GLU A 368 10.00 -7.30 -16.37
CA GLU A 368 8.89 -7.13 -17.31
C GLU A 368 7.57 -6.95 -16.54
N VAL A 369 6.66 -6.12 -17.07
CA VAL A 369 5.44 -5.70 -16.36
C VAL A 369 4.51 -6.85 -15.94
N LEU A 370 4.59 -8.00 -16.62
CA LEU A 370 3.82 -9.22 -16.32
C LEU A 370 4.63 -10.33 -15.64
N ASP A 371 5.92 -10.11 -15.35
CA ASP A 371 6.70 -11.06 -14.56
C ASP A 371 6.20 -11.22 -13.12
N PRO A 372 5.79 -10.16 -12.38
CA PRO A 372 5.29 -10.30 -11.02
C PRO A 372 4.17 -11.36 -10.85
N PRO A 373 3.02 -11.29 -11.58
CA PRO A 373 1.96 -12.28 -11.43
C PRO A 373 2.36 -13.66 -11.96
N ARG A 374 3.22 -13.74 -12.98
CA ARG A 374 3.70 -15.01 -13.53
C ARG A 374 4.59 -15.74 -12.52
N LEU A 375 5.54 -15.03 -11.92
CA LEU A 375 6.45 -15.58 -10.91
C LEU A 375 5.73 -15.87 -9.60
N LEU A 376 4.70 -15.12 -9.23
CA LEU A 376 3.86 -15.44 -8.07
C LEU A 376 3.23 -16.84 -8.21
N LYS A 377 2.66 -17.15 -9.38
CA LYS A 377 2.12 -18.50 -9.65
C LYS A 377 3.18 -19.59 -9.54
N ASP A 378 4.38 -19.34 -10.05
CA ASP A 378 5.49 -20.30 -9.94
C ASP A 378 5.92 -20.50 -8.48
N ALA A 379 6.03 -19.41 -7.70
CA ALA A 379 6.37 -19.45 -6.27
C ALA A 379 5.34 -20.22 -5.44
N LEU A 380 4.04 -19.98 -5.70
CA LEU A 380 2.94 -20.71 -5.04
C LEU A 380 3.00 -22.21 -5.33
N ARG A 381 3.15 -22.57 -6.61
CA ARG A 381 3.28 -23.97 -7.04
C ARG A 381 4.45 -24.67 -6.33
N ARG A 382 5.62 -24.02 -6.25
CA ARG A 382 6.81 -24.58 -5.58
C ARG A 382 6.62 -24.73 -4.07
N SER A 383 5.83 -23.85 -3.46
CA SER A 383 5.50 -23.89 -2.04
C SER A 383 4.35 -24.86 -1.70
N GLY A 384 3.81 -25.57 -2.70
CA GLY A 384 2.65 -26.46 -2.50
C GLY A 384 1.34 -25.72 -2.19
N ILE A 385 1.26 -24.43 -2.53
CA ILE A 385 0.07 -23.59 -2.36
C ILE A 385 -0.68 -23.52 -3.69
N ALA A 386 -2.01 -23.53 -3.64
CA ALA A 386 -2.82 -23.40 -4.85
C ALA A 386 -2.49 -22.09 -5.59
N GLU A 387 -2.29 -22.18 -6.91
CA GLU A 387 -1.92 -21.04 -7.78
C GLU A 387 -3.04 -19.99 -7.93
N GLN A 388 -4.24 -20.28 -7.41
CA GLN A 388 -5.42 -19.42 -7.47
C GLN A 388 -6.22 -19.55 -6.17
N GLY A 389 -6.90 -18.48 -5.78
CA GLY A 389 -7.82 -18.44 -4.66
C GLY A 389 -7.17 -18.36 -3.28
N VAL A 390 -5.84 -18.20 -3.21
CA VAL A 390 -5.08 -18.11 -1.94
C VAL A 390 -4.28 -16.81 -1.89
N PHE A 391 -3.30 -16.63 -2.76
CA PHE A 391 -2.56 -15.38 -2.92
C PHE A 391 -2.63 -14.96 -4.38
N ASP A 392 -3.56 -14.06 -4.69
CA ASP A 392 -3.96 -13.73 -6.05
C ASP A 392 -3.52 -12.33 -6.48
N VAL A 393 -3.74 -12.07 -7.76
CA VAL A 393 -3.78 -10.73 -8.34
C VAL A 393 -5.13 -10.50 -9.01
N CYS A 394 -5.49 -9.25 -9.23
CA CYS A 394 -6.72 -8.87 -9.95
C CYS A 394 -6.43 -7.78 -10.99
N ASP A 395 -7.44 -7.44 -11.80
CA ASP A 395 -7.38 -6.30 -12.71
C ASP A 395 -7.49 -4.97 -11.91
N ILE A 396 -6.96 -3.88 -12.47
CA ILE A 396 -7.03 -2.57 -11.80
C ILE A 396 -8.50 -2.10 -11.79
N GLY A 397 -8.99 -1.65 -10.65
CA GLY A 397 -10.38 -1.28 -10.38
C GLY A 397 -11.29 -2.47 -10.08
N GLU A 398 -10.77 -3.70 -10.09
CA GLU A 398 -11.52 -4.90 -9.73
C GLU A 398 -11.63 -5.07 -8.21
N SER A 399 -12.81 -5.51 -7.76
CA SER A 399 -13.07 -5.86 -6.36
C SER A 399 -13.07 -7.37 -6.13
N ARG A 400 -12.56 -7.80 -4.98
CA ARG A 400 -12.60 -9.18 -4.47
C ARG A 400 -13.20 -9.21 -3.06
N GLU A 401 -13.91 -10.28 -2.74
CA GLU A 401 -14.53 -10.48 -1.43
C GLU A 401 -13.90 -11.66 -0.67
N PHE A 402 -13.83 -11.56 0.67
CA PHE A 402 -13.13 -12.48 1.58
C PHE A 402 -13.89 -12.71 2.90
#